data_AF-A0AB73IID3-F1
#
_entry.id   AF-A0AB73IID3-F1
#
_cell.length_a   1.000
_cell.length_b   1.000
_cell.length_c   1.000
_cell.angle_alpha   90.00
_cell.angle_beta   90.00
_cell.angle_gamma   90.00
#
_symmetry.space_group_name_H-M   'P 1'
#
loop_
_entity.id
_entity.type
_entity.pdbx_description
1 polymer ?
#
loop_
_entity_poly.entity_id
_entity_poly.type
_entity_poly.pdbx_seq_one_letter_code
_entity_poly.pdbx_strand_id
1 'polypeptide(L)'
;MATDLFPPESDEPLFGMVSRYANELSVRNWPCFLAHLFGYRAHFSPALAYNLSRVAENTALTWGISPEDIAERHTLFPFYAAFVTYAQSKTMLDKLVIRRSRVLATFMPKLIHQRRVVRICDACIAEDRSGGTPLHFRRVHQLPGVVVCPVHGSWLRSLEYASSSQTPWPSVQEALAHGQIASPTATPEQLGNLSRVAVAAQYLLESRVMVDGEQLRQSCWEVLHNAGFAHGRDALSIGRVLEAFIAFYGNRYLEMVDLYPATRQNWVVARLAGRQRACCALPNVLLAVFCGSLASQMSVDGWPFCPNALAAHGSCHKVEAREAGNGRYYAHCRCGHSFAYRAVDGGDPVGAEVTVYGQGYAERANALFGAGRSVAHIARDLQLSETTARRMVRRQVSDALPSRTDSAAQLRARWCRVVKKHGAVRLAAVAEPGLWKAVRRYSPEVLKEHRFTRAASVKR
;
A
#
# COMPACT_ATOMS: atom_id res chain seq x y z
N MET A 1 24.15 -11.20 -39.95
CA MET A 1 25.08 -10.16 -39.45
C MET A 1 24.72 -9.87 -38.01
N ALA A 2 25.70 -9.83 -37.11
CA ALA A 2 25.51 -9.27 -35.77
C ALA A 2 25.04 -7.82 -35.91
N THR A 3 24.17 -7.37 -35.02
CA THR A 3 23.68 -5.99 -34.97
C THR A 3 24.24 -5.38 -33.70
N ASP A 4 25.44 -4.84 -33.80
CA ASP A 4 26.10 -4.18 -32.69
C ASP A 4 25.45 -2.82 -32.45
N LEU A 5 24.68 -2.73 -31.36
CA LEU A 5 24.11 -1.48 -30.87
C LEU A 5 25.21 -0.61 -30.26
N PHE A 6 24.95 0.68 -30.11
CA PHE A 6 25.87 1.56 -29.38
C PHE A 6 26.03 1.10 -27.92
N PRO A 7 27.16 1.45 -27.26
CA PRO A 7 27.32 1.22 -25.83
C PRO A 7 26.14 1.79 -25.02
N PRO A 8 25.72 1.11 -23.95
CA PRO A 8 24.64 1.58 -23.08
C PRO A 8 25.05 2.84 -22.33
N GLU A 9 24.16 3.84 -22.28
CA GLU A 9 24.29 4.95 -21.35
C GLU A 9 23.83 4.56 -19.93
N SER A 10 24.19 5.39 -18.95
CA SER A 10 23.79 5.16 -17.56
C SER A 10 22.26 5.12 -17.40
N ASP A 11 21.76 4.07 -16.74
CA ASP A 11 20.34 3.81 -16.57
C ASP A 11 19.52 3.74 -17.88
N GLU A 12 20.15 3.48 -19.02
CA GLU A 12 19.45 3.43 -20.31
C GLU A 12 18.61 2.13 -20.45
N PRO A 13 17.30 2.20 -20.75
CA PRO A 13 16.48 1.03 -21.03
C PRO A 13 16.82 0.45 -22.40
N LEU A 14 16.61 -0.86 -22.57
CA LEU A 14 16.87 -1.57 -23.82
C LEU A 14 16.14 -0.95 -25.02
N PHE A 15 14.88 -0.54 -24.86
CA PHE A 15 14.18 0.12 -25.97
C PHE A 15 14.82 1.47 -26.34
N GLY A 16 15.40 2.17 -25.36
CA GLY A 16 16.07 3.45 -25.55
C GLY A 16 17.31 3.28 -26.42
N MET A 17 18.15 2.30 -26.09
CA MET A 17 19.32 1.93 -26.90
C MET A 17 18.94 1.59 -28.34
N VAL A 18 17.89 0.77 -28.50
CA VAL A 18 17.41 0.36 -29.82
C VAL A 18 16.85 1.55 -30.61
N SER A 19 16.09 2.45 -29.97
CA SER A 19 15.55 3.66 -30.61
C SER A 19 16.67 4.62 -31.01
N ARG A 20 17.62 4.89 -30.11
CA ARG A 20 18.78 5.76 -30.34
C ARG A 20 19.60 5.29 -31.52
N TYR A 21 20.01 4.02 -31.51
CA TYR A 21 20.75 3.41 -32.62
C TYR A 21 20.00 3.53 -33.96
N ALA A 22 18.70 3.23 -33.95
CA ALA A 22 17.89 3.24 -35.15
C ALA A 22 17.72 4.61 -35.76
N ASN A 23 17.56 5.62 -34.91
CA ASN A 23 17.40 7.01 -35.31
C ASN A 23 18.72 7.54 -35.89
N GLU A 24 19.85 7.34 -35.19
CA GLU A 24 21.15 7.84 -35.62
C GLU A 24 21.64 7.17 -36.92
N LEU A 25 21.45 5.86 -37.07
CA LEU A 25 21.83 5.14 -38.30
C LEU A 25 20.75 5.14 -39.37
N SER A 26 19.63 5.85 -39.17
CA SER A 26 18.53 5.94 -40.14
C SER A 26 18.03 4.58 -40.64
N VAL A 27 17.76 3.65 -39.72
CA VAL A 27 17.32 2.28 -40.03
C VAL A 27 16.01 2.30 -40.83
N ARG A 28 16.07 1.91 -42.11
CA ARG A 28 14.91 1.96 -43.02
C ARG A 28 13.93 0.81 -42.85
N ASN A 29 14.44 -0.41 -42.63
CA ASN A 29 13.60 -1.61 -42.51
C ASN A 29 13.44 -2.02 -41.05
N TRP A 30 12.58 -1.27 -40.34
CA TRP A 30 12.33 -1.45 -38.91
C TRP A 30 11.90 -2.88 -38.51
N PRO A 31 10.94 -3.54 -39.21
CA PRO A 31 10.55 -4.89 -38.85
C PRO A 31 11.68 -5.92 -39.03
N CYS A 32 12.53 -5.75 -40.04
CA CYS A 32 13.66 -6.64 -40.29
C CYS A 32 14.76 -6.45 -39.23
N PHE A 33 15.07 -5.19 -38.89
CA PHE A 33 16.02 -4.84 -37.84
C PHE A 33 15.62 -5.47 -36.49
N LEU A 34 14.38 -5.29 -36.05
CA LEU A 34 13.90 -5.91 -34.81
C LEU A 34 13.90 -7.44 -34.88
N ALA A 35 13.55 -8.02 -36.04
CA ALA A 35 13.60 -9.48 -36.22
C ALA A 35 15.02 -10.04 -36.15
N HIS A 36 16.02 -9.32 -36.66
CA HIS A 36 17.42 -9.72 -36.50
C HIS A 36 17.89 -9.58 -35.06
N LEU A 37 17.62 -8.45 -34.41
CA LEU A 37 18.07 -8.14 -33.06
C LEU A 37 17.44 -9.07 -32.00
N PHE A 38 16.12 -9.26 -32.05
CA PHE A 38 15.38 -10.04 -31.05
C PHE A 38 15.06 -11.46 -31.50
N GLY A 39 15.21 -11.82 -32.77
CA GLY A 39 14.73 -13.09 -33.33
C GLY A 39 13.20 -13.13 -33.56
N TYR A 40 12.51 -11.98 -33.41
CA TYR A 40 11.08 -11.81 -33.70
C TYR A 40 10.75 -10.32 -33.91
N ARG A 41 9.59 -10.03 -34.52
CA ARG A 41 9.10 -8.65 -34.66
C ARG A 41 8.62 -8.13 -33.30
N ALA A 42 9.52 -7.51 -32.54
CA ALA A 42 9.21 -7.00 -31.21
C ALA A 42 8.23 -5.82 -31.27
N HIS A 43 7.19 -5.87 -30.43
CA HIS A 43 6.37 -4.69 -30.18
C HIS A 43 7.06 -3.80 -29.15
N PHE A 44 6.84 -2.51 -29.26
CA PHE A 44 7.31 -1.56 -28.27
C PHE A 44 6.70 -1.88 -26.90
N SER A 45 7.57 -1.94 -25.90
CA SER A 45 7.23 -2.01 -24.48
C SER A 45 8.26 -1.17 -23.73
N PRO A 46 7.85 -0.18 -22.92
CA PRO A 46 8.79 0.64 -22.16
C PRO A 46 9.49 -0.15 -21.06
N ALA A 47 9.11 -1.41 -20.83
CA ALA A 47 9.52 -2.12 -19.64
C ALA A 47 10.28 -3.41 -19.84
N LEU A 48 9.79 -4.29 -20.71
CA LEU A 48 10.33 -5.64 -20.85
C LEU A 48 10.40 -6.04 -22.32
N ALA A 49 11.49 -6.72 -22.66
CA ALA A 49 11.69 -7.40 -23.93
C ALA A 49 11.95 -8.89 -23.68
N TYR A 50 11.81 -9.71 -24.72
CA TYR A 50 11.99 -11.16 -24.64
C TYR A 50 13.13 -11.61 -25.53
N ASN A 51 13.55 -12.87 -25.35
CA ASN A 51 14.65 -13.47 -26.08
C ASN A 51 15.97 -12.70 -25.89
N LEU A 52 16.25 -12.29 -24.65
CA LEU A 52 17.47 -11.54 -24.32
C LEU A 52 18.75 -12.32 -24.64
N SER A 53 18.70 -13.66 -24.71
CA SER A 53 19.80 -14.46 -25.27
C SER A 53 20.21 -14.01 -26.66
N ARG A 54 19.23 -13.74 -27.53
CA ARG A 54 19.49 -13.29 -28.90
C ARG A 54 20.04 -11.86 -28.95
N VAL A 55 19.57 -11.00 -28.04
CA VAL A 55 20.09 -9.64 -27.92
C VAL A 55 21.55 -9.68 -27.48
N ALA A 56 21.88 -10.47 -26.45
CA ALA A 56 23.25 -10.65 -25.97
C ALA A 56 24.18 -11.20 -27.07
N GLU A 57 23.74 -12.22 -27.83
CA GLU A 57 24.49 -12.74 -28.98
C GLU A 57 24.79 -11.64 -30.03
N ASN A 58 23.79 -10.83 -30.35
CA ASN A 58 23.91 -9.80 -31.39
C ASN A 58 24.74 -8.58 -30.97
N THR A 59 24.87 -8.34 -29.66
CA THR A 59 25.58 -7.19 -29.06
C THR A 59 26.85 -7.62 -28.33
N ALA A 60 27.30 -8.86 -28.53
CA ALA A 60 28.41 -9.44 -27.78
C ALA A 60 29.72 -8.65 -27.93
N LEU A 61 29.97 -8.05 -29.10
CA LEU A 61 31.19 -7.28 -29.35
C LEU A 61 31.16 -5.90 -28.70
N THR A 62 29.98 -5.31 -28.56
CA THR A 62 29.79 -3.95 -28.03
C THR A 62 29.50 -3.91 -26.54
N TRP A 63 28.67 -4.82 -26.03
CA TRP A 63 28.27 -4.83 -24.63
C TRP A 63 28.99 -5.91 -23.82
N GLY A 64 29.17 -7.10 -24.39
CA GLY A 64 29.82 -8.23 -23.70
C GLY A 64 29.12 -8.67 -22.40
N ILE A 65 27.81 -8.41 -22.26
CA ILE A 65 27.03 -8.72 -21.05
C ILE A 65 26.10 -9.92 -21.25
N SER A 66 25.76 -10.61 -20.16
CA SER A 66 24.87 -11.77 -20.21
C SER A 66 23.39 -11.36 -20.43
N PRO A 67 22.54 -12.29 -20.89
CA PRO A 67 21.10 -12.05 -21.00
C PRO A 67 20.44 -11.64 -19.68
N GLU A 68 20.91 -12.21 -18.57
CA GLU A 68 20.45 -11.88 -17.22
C GLU A 68 20.86 -10.46 -16.83
N ASP A 69 22.10 -10.05 -17.15
CA ASP A 69 22.53 -8.67 -16.94
C ASP A 69 21.72 -7.68 -17.79
N ILE A 70 21.36 -8.03 -19.03
CA ILE A 70 20.44 -7.20 -19.83
C ILE A 70 19.09 -7.05 -19.12
N ALA A 71 18.54 -8.15 -18.59
CA ALA A 71 17.28 -8.11 -17.86
C ALA A 71 17.37 -7.20 -16.62
N GLU A 72 18.40 -7.39 -15.80
CA GLU A 72 18.59 -6.69 -14.52
C GLU A 72 18.96 -5.20 -14.71
N ARG A 73 19.76 -4.87 -15.74
CA ARG A 73 20.36 -3.54 -15.91
C ARG A 73 19.73 -2.69 -16.99
N HIS A 74 19.01 -3.29 -17.93
CA HIS A 74 18.44 -2.59 -19.10
C HIS A 74 16.95 -2.86 -19.29
N THR A 75 16.29 -3.49 -18.32
CA THR A 75 14.82 -3.61 -18.30
C THR A 75 14.27 -3.20 -16.93
N LEU A 76 12.94 -3.15 -16.81
CA LEU A 76 12.26 -2.90 -15.55
C LEU A 76 12.01 -4.19 -14.74
N PHE A 77 12.64 -5.30 -15.11
CA PHE A 77 12.52 -6.59 -14.42
C PHE A 77 12.74 -6.49 -12.90
N PRO A 78 13.79 -5.83 -12.37
CA PRO A 78 14.03 -5.79 -10.93
C PRO A 78 12.84 -5.22 -10.13
N PHE A 79 12.22 -4.16 -10.65
CA PHE A 79 11.05 -3.54 -10.03
C PHE A 79 9.85 -4.50 -9.93
N TYR A 80 9.61 -5.31 -10.96
CA TYR A 80 8.53 -6.31 -10.93
C TYR A 80 8.91 -7.54 -10.09
N ALA A 81 10.17 -7.94 -10.13
CA ALA A 81 10.70 -9.07 -9.37
C ALA A 81 10.60 -8.83 -7.85
N ALA A 82 10.69 -7.57 -7.41
CA ALA A 82 10.67 -7.19 -6.01
C ALA A 82 9.43 -7.63 -5.22
N PHE A 83 8.28 -7.88 -5.87
CA PHE A 83 7.02 -8.22 -5.17
C PHE A 83 6.51 -9.64 -5.45
N VAL A 84 7.33 -10.49 -6.05
CA VAL A 84 6.98 -11.89 -6.31
C VAL A 84 7.87 -12.82 -5.48
N THR A 85 7.55 -14.11 -5.40
CA THR A 85 8.43 -15.06 -4.71
C THR A 85 9.71 -15.30 -5.51
N TYR A 86 10.77 -15.79 -4.87
CA TYR A 86 12.02 -16.14 -5.57
C TYR A 86 11.77 -17.08 -6.77
N ALA A 87 10.93 -18.11 -6.60
CA ALA A 87 10.58 -19.03 -7.68
C ALA A 87 9.85 -18.33 -8.83
N GLN A 88 8.97 -17.37 -8.53
CA GLN A 88 8.28 -16.57 -9.54
C GLN A 88 9.24 -15.61 -10.25
N SER A 89 10.14 -14.96 -9.50
CA SER A 89 11.18 -14.08 -10.04
C SER A 89 12.10 -14.83 -11.01
N LYS A 90 12.62 -16.01 -10.59
CA LYS A 90 13.42 -16.88 -11.47
C LYS A 90 12.65 -17.29 -12.73
N THR A 91 11.39 -17.71 -12.55
CA THR A 91 10.52 -18.05 -13.69
C THR A 91 10.33 -16.85 -14.63
N MET A 92 10.21 -15.63 -14.09
CA MET A 92 10.09 -14.41 -14.89
C MET A 92 11.39 -14.12 -15.65
N LEU A 93 12.55 -14.26 -15.01
CA LEU A 93 13.85 -14.07 -15.62
C LEU A 93 14.09 -15.06 -16.78
N ASP A 94 13.91 -16.36 -16.51
CA ASP A 94 14.06 -17.43 -17.53
C ASP A 94 13.18 -17.14 -18.77
N LYS A 95 11.99 -16.58 -18.54
CA LYS A 95 11.04 -16.19 -19.58
C LYS A 95 11.46 -14.96 -20.38
N LEU A 96 12.24 -14.03 -19.81
CA LEU A 96 12.80 -12.89 -20.53
C LEU A 96 14.00 -13.32 -21.37
N VAL A 97 14.82 -14.22 -20.83
CA VAL A 97 16.03 -14.75 -21.48
C VAL A 97 15.67 -15.57 -22.73
N ILE A 98 14.69 -16.46 -22.64
CA ILE A 98 14.32 -17.40 -23.72
C ILE A 98 13.27 -16.80 -24.68
N ARG A 99 13.26 -17.29 -25.94
CA ARG A 99 12.26 -16.94 -26.96
C ARG A 99 10.82 -17.16 -26.48
N ARG A 100 9.93 -16.26 -26.92
CA ARG A 100 8.52 -16.23 -26.55
C ARG A 100 7.82 -17.61 -26.67
N SER A 101 7.44 -18.24 -25.55
CA SER A 101 6.45 -19.33 -25.55
C SER A 101 5.02 -18.77 -25.54
N ARG A 102 4.04 -19.47 -26.15
CA ARG A 102 2.61 -19.04 -26.15
C ARG A 102 2.03 -18.86 -24.73
N VAL A 103 2.63 -19.49 -23.72
CA VAL A 103 2.23 -19.40 -22.29
C VAL A 103 2.55 -18.04 -21.68
N LEU A 104 3.44 -17.24 -22.30
CA LEU A 104 3.83 -15.91 -21.82
C LEU A 104 2.70 -14.88 -21.87
N ALA A 105 1.72 -15.08 -22.76
CA ALA A 105 0.60 -14.15 -22.96
C ALA A 105 -0.37 -14.10 -21.77
N THR A 106 -0.33 -15.06 -20.83
CA THR A 106 -1.34 -15.20 -19.77
C THR A 106 -0.87 -14.80 -18.37
N PHE A 107 0.44 -14.83 -18.08
CA PHE A 107 0.98 -14.59 -16.73
C PHE A 107 1.48 -13.15 -16.53
N MET A 108 2.28 -12.66 -17.47
CA MET A 108 2.95 -11.36 -17.38
C MET A 108 2.02 -10.13 -17.45
N PRO A 109 0.95 -10.11 -18.28
CA PRO A 109 0.05 -8.96 -18.34
C PRO A 109 -0.70 -8.69 -17.03
N LYS A 110 -0.84 -9.71 -16.16
CA LYS A 110 -1.47 -9.54 -14.83
C LYS A 110 -0.53 -8.88 -13.80
N LEU A 111 0.79 -8.96 -14.02
CA LEU A 111 1.80 -8.38 -13.15
C LEU A 111 2.14 -6.93 -13.56
N ILE A 112 1.89 -6.62 -14.83
CA ILE A 112 2.41 -5.44 -15.51
C ILE A 112 1.25 -4.56 -15.95
N HIS A 113 0.96 -3.52 -15.16
CA HIS A 113 0.06 -2.45 -15.59
C HIS A 113 0.88 -1.43 -16.40
N GLN A 114 0.74 -1.41 -17.73
CA GLN A 114 1.53 -0.51 -18.57
C GLN A 114 0.72 0.16 -19.67
N ARG A 115 0.65 1.49 -19.57
CA ARG A 115 0.37 2.35 -20.70
C ARG A 115 1.62 2.40 -21.58
N ARG A 116 1.44 2.51 -22.89
CA ARG A 116 2.54 2.75 -23.83
C ARG A 116 2.90 4.24 -23.81
N VAL A 117 3.48 4.67 -22.70
CA VAL A 117 3.96 6.03 -22.48
C VAL A 117 5.46 5.95 -22.25
N VAL A 118 6.21 6.84 -22.91
CA VAL A 118 7.60 7.12 -22.52
C VAL A 118 7.67 8.42 -21.78
N ARG A 119 8.61 8.51 -20.84
CA ARG A 119 8.81 9.70 -20.03
C ARG A 119 10.25 10.18 -20.05
N ILE A 120 10.44 11.49 -20.04
CA ILE A 120 11.74 12.14 -19.89
C ILE A 120 11.65 13.29 -18.89
N CYS A 121 12.78 13.65 -18.30
CA CYS A 121 12.92 14.85 -17.49
C CYS A 121 13.70 15.89 -18.29
N ASP A 122 13.16 17.09 -18.45
CA ASP A 122 13.81 18.14 -19.23
C ASP A 122 15.15 18.58 -18.59
N ALA A 123 15.25 18.56 -17.25
CA ALA A 123 16.48 18.89 -16.53
C ALA A 123 17.57 17.83 -16.74
N CYS A 124 17.23 16.54 -16.61
CA CYS A 124 18.11 15.44 -16.99
C CYS A 124 18.66 15.57 -18.43
N ILE A 125 17.80 15.92 -19.39
CA ILE A 125 18.21 16.12 -20.78
C ILE A 125 19.13 17.34 -20.92
N ALA A 126 18.89 18.42 -20.18
CA ALA A 126 19.76 19.59 -20.18
C ALA A 126 21.16 19.25 -19.62
N GLU A 127 21.21 18.45 -18.56
CA GLU A 127 22.46 17.93 -18.00
C GLU A 127 23.22 17.08 -19.02
N ASP A 128 22.54 16.12 -19.68
CA ASP A 128 23.14 15.28 -20.72
C ASP A 128 23.77 16.13 -21.84
N ARG A 129 23.06 17.17 -22.31
CA ARG A 129 23.58 18.12 -23.32
C ARG A 129 24.81 18.87 -22.83
N SER A 130 24.79 19.35 -21.59
CA SER A 130 25.90 20.12 -21.01
C SER A 130 27.14 19.26 -20.76
N GLY A 131 26.94 17.97 -20.45
CA GLY A 131 28.00 17.00 -20.20
C GLY A 131 28.55 16.32 -21.47
N GLY A 132 27.95 16.57 -22.64
CA GLY A 132 28.32 15.90 -23.88
C GLY A 132 27.90 14.42 -23.94
N THR A 133 26.98 14.00 -23.07
CA THR A 133 26.43 12.64 -23.06
C THR A 133 25.34 12.51 -24.12
N PRO A 134 25.28 11.40 -24.88
CA PRO A 134 24.17 11.13 -25.78
C PRO A 134 22.82 11.21 -25.07
N LEU A 135 21.84 11.84 -25.71
CA LEU A 135 20.50 11.95 -25.14
C LEU A 135 19.86 10.56 -25.10
N HIS A 136 19.47 10.12 -23.91
CA HIS A 136 18.94 8.78 -23.69
C HIS A 136 17.73 8.80 -22.74
N PHE A 137 16.89 7.78 -22.86
CA PHE A 137 15.85 7.53 -21.85
C PHE A 137 16.50 6.96 -20.59
N ARG A 138 15.91 7.25 -19.43
CA ARG A 138 16.29 6.61 -18.15
C ARG A 138 15.22 5.59 -17.77
N ARG A 139 15.61 4.40 -17.28
CA ARG A 139 14.69 3.33 -16.86
C ARG A 139 13.78 3.80 -15.74
N VAL A 140 14.32 4.54 -14.78
CA VAL A 140 13.55 5.00 -13.61
C VAL A 140 12.33 5.85 -14.01
N HIS A 141 12.44 6.66 -15.07
CA HIS A 141 11.34 7.46 -15.60
C HIS A 141 10.22 6.62 -16.23
N GLN A 142 10.53 5.38 -16.64
CA GLN A 142 9.57 4.47 -17.28
C GLN A 142 8.80 3.61 -16.27
N LEU A 143 9.19 3.65 -14.99
CA LEU A 143 8.53 2.88 -13.94
C LEU A 143 7.06 3.32 -13.77
N PRO A 144 6.14 2.37 -13.55
CA PRO A 144 4.76 2.71 -13.24
C PRO A 144 4.67 3.62 -12.01
N GLY A 145 3.82 4.65 -12.09
CA GLY A 145 3.63 5.61 -11.00
C GLY A 145 4.72 6.69 -10.89
N VAL A 146 5.84 6.54 -11.59
CA VAL A 146 6.88 7.57 -11.63
C VAL A 146 6.49 8.64 -12.65
N VAL A 147 6.03 9.77 -12.12
CA VAL A 147 5.55 10.93 -12.89
C VAL A 147 6.34 12.20 -12.55
N VAL A 148 7.21 12.10 -11.56
CA VAL A 148 8.16 13.11 -11.11
C VAL A 148 9.56 12.50 -11.21
N CYS A 149 10.55 13.28 -11.63
CA CYS A 149 11.94 12.85 -11.64
C CYS A 149 12.44 12.65 -10.19
N PRO A 150 13.00 11.49 -9.83
CA PRO A 150 13.54 11.26 -8.49
C PRO A 150 14.79 12.11 -8.20
N VAL A 151 15.47 12.60 -9.23
CA VAL A 151 16.66 13.46 -9.10
C VAL A 151 16.27 14.93 -8.98
N HIS A 152 15.46 15.43 -9.90
CA HIS A 152 15.13 16.87 -9.97
C HIS A 152 13.84 17.28 -9.28
N GLY A 153 12.98 16.34 -8.89
CA GLY A 153 11.67 16.64 -8.29
C GLY A 153 10.67 17.32 -9.24
N SER A 154 11.00 17.44 -10.53
CA SER A 154 10.14 18.05 -11.55
C SER A 154 9.23 17.02 -12.22
N TRP A 155 8.07 17.47 -12.69
CA TRP A 155 7.18 16.63 -13.50
C TRP A 155 7.90 16.09 -14.74
N LEU A 156 7.63 14.83 -15.07
CA LEU A 156 8.15 14.20 -16.26
C LEU A 156 7.28 14.55 -17.47
N ARG A 157 7.95 14.87 -18.57
CA ARG A 157 7.32 15.01 -19.89
C ARG A 157 6.96 13.62 -20.40
N SER A 158 5.69 13.42 -20.73
CA SER A 158 5.14 12.14 -21.17
C SER A 158 4.74 12.19 -22.64
N LEU A 159 5.10 11.17 -23.40
CA LEU A 159 4.65 10.95 -24.77
C LEU A 159 3.87 9.64 -24.83
N GLU A 160 2.58 9.71 -25.11
CA GLU A 160 1.77 8.55 -25.45
C GLU A 160 2.16 8.04 -26.83
N TYR A 161 2.40 6.73 -26.95
CA TYR A 161 2.89 6.14 -28.18
C TYR A 161 2.06 4.92 -28.60
N ALA A 162 1.29 5.08 -29.67
CA ALA A 162 0.56 3.98 -30.29
C ALA A 162 1.51 3.13 -31.15
N SER A 163 2.12 2.10 -30.57
CA SER A 163 3.04 1.26 -31.34
C SER A 163 2.33 0.28 -32.28
N SER A 164 2.73 0.26 -33.54
CA SER A 164 2.52 -0.86 -34.47
C SER A 164 3.82 -1.67 -34.63
N SER A 165 3.76 -2.81 -35.31
CA SER A 165 4.97 -3.58 -35.68
C SER A 165 5.79 -2.93 -36.80
N GLN A 166 5.30 -1.85 -37.40
CA GLN A 166 5.92 -1.16 -38.55
C GLN A 166 6.50 0.21 -38.17
N THR A 167 6.03 0.80 -37.08
CA THR A 167 6.48 2.12 -36.60
C THR A 167 7.75 1.99 -35.78
N PRO A 168 8.77 2.85 -36.00
CA PRO A 168 9.93 3.00 -35.12
C PRO A 168 9.54 3.14 -33.65
N TRP A 169 10.43 2.79 -32.72
CA TRP A 169 10.19 3.05 -31.29
C TRP A 169 10.49 4.52 -30.96
N PRO A 170 9.76 5.11 -30.00
CA PRO A 170 9.86 6.54 -29.72
C PRO A 170 11.29 6.94 -29.32
N SER A 171 11.77 8.05 -29.88
CA SER A 171 13.07 8.66 -29.60
C SER A 171 12.96 9.77 -28.54
N VAL A 172 14.09 10.15 -27.96
CA VAL A 172 14.15 11.29 -27.02
C VAL A 172 13.76 12.59 -27.72
N GLN A 173 14.15 12.77 -28.98
CA GLN A 173 13.82 13.94 -29.80
C GLN A 173 12.30 14.06 -30.01
N GLU A 174 11.61 12.96 -30.34
CA GLU A 174 10.15 12.94 -30.44
C GLU A 174 9.49 13.24 -29.08
N ALA A 175 10.02 12.68 -27.99
CA ALA A 175 9.52 12.96 -26.65
C ALA A 175 9.69 14.44 -26.25
N LEU A 176 10.78 15.10 -26.66
CA LEU A 176 10.98 16.54 -26.46
C LEU A 176 10.04 17.39 -27.34
N ALA A 177 9.86 17.00 -28.60
CA ALA A 177 9.07 17.77 -29.57
C ALA A 177 7.56 17.65 -29.35
N HIS A 178 7.08 16.47 -28.95
CA HIS A 178 5.65 16.14 -28.91
C HIS A 178 5.16 15.71 -27.52
N GLY A 179 6.07 15.40 -26.59
CA GLY A 179 5.68 15.03 -25.23
C GLY A 179 5.14 16.22 -24.45
N GLN A 180 4.22 15.95 -23.54
CA GLN A 180 3.55 16.95 -22.72
C GLN A 180 3.88 16.75 -21.24
N ILE A 181 4.07 17.85 -20.53
CA ILE A 181 4.14 17.83 -19.06
C ILE A 181 2.70 17.92 -18.55
N ALA A 182 2.09 16.76 -18.33
CA ALA A 182 0.85 16.69 -17.59
C ALA A 182 1.17 16.90 -16.11
N SER A 183 1.25 18.17 -15.68
CA SER A 183 1.30 18.54 -14.28
C SER A 183 -0.14 18.61 -13.75
N PRO A 184 -0.71 17.53 -13.18
CA PRO A 184 -1.98 17.66 -12.49
C PRO A 184 -1.84 18.72 -11.39
N THR A 185 -2.93 19.43 -11.11
CA THR A 185 -3.01 20.32 -9.94
C THR A 185 -2.73 19.49 -8.69
N ALA A 186 -1.51 19.57 -8.19
CA ALA A 186 -1.03 18.87 -7.00
C ALA A 186 -0.55 19.92 -5.99
N THR A 187 -0.86 19.71 -4.73
CA THR A 187 -0.29 20.54 -3.66
C THR A 187 1.23 20.26 -3.54
N PRO A 188 2.02 21.18 -2.97
CA PRO A 188 3.44 20.93 -2.71
C PRO A 188 3.67 19.65 -1.87
N GLU A 189 2.78 19.36 -0.92
CA GLU A 189 2.82 18.12 -0.13
C GLU A 189 2.59 16.88 -1.00
N GLN A 190 1.58 16.90 -1.88
CA GLN A 190 1.33 15.81 -2.82
C GLN A 190 2.53 15.60 -3.74
N LEU A 191 3.13 16.67 -4.27
CA LEU A 191 4.34 16.57 -5.09
C LEU A 191 5.50 15.92 -4.32
N GLY A 192 5.68 16.26 -3.04
CA GLY A 192 6.63 15.59 -2.14
C GLY A 192 6.32 14.10 -1.98
N ASN A 193 5.05 13.72 -1.84
CA ASN A 193 4.62 12.32 -1.75
C ASN A 193 4.87 11.55 -3.06
N LEU A 194 4.65 12.17 -4.21
CA LEU A 194 4.96 11.58 -5.52
C LEU A 194 6.47 11.41 -5.73
N SER A 195 7.27 12.36 -5.24
CA SER A 195 8.73 12.24 -5.24
C SER A 195 9.19 11.04 -4.39
N ARG A 196 8.56 10.79 -3.24
CA ARG A 196 8.82 9.58 -2.43
C ARG A 196 8.46 8.29 -3.17
N VAL A 197 7.40 8.28 -3.99
CA VAL A 197 7.07 7.15 -4.87
C VAL A 197 8.17 6.93 -5.90
N ALA A 198 8.66 8.00 -6.54
CA ALA A 198 9.74 7.91 -7.52
C ALA A 198 11.04 7.35 -6.91
N VAL A 199 11.43 7.85 -5.74
CA VAL A 199 12.62 7.37 -5.01
C VAL A 199 12.46 5.91 -4.57
N ALA A 200 11.30 5.51 -4.03
CA ALA A 200 11.08 4.13 -3.64
C ALA A 200 11.09 3.18 -4.85
N ALA A 201 10.50 3.61 -5.98
CA ALA A 201 10.52 2.84 -7.22
C ALA A 201 11.94 2.69 -7.79
N GLN A 202 12.75 3.75 -7.74
CA GLN A 202 14.17 3.73 -8.10
C GLN A 202 14.95 2.73 -7.25
N TYR A 203 14.77 2.79 -5.92
CA TYR A 203 15.43 1.88 -5.00
C TYR A 203 15.14 0.41 -5.33
N LEU A 204 13.87 0.08 -5.63
CA LEU A 204 13.48 -1.29 -6.02
C LEU A 204 14.04 -1.71 -7.38
N LEU A 205 14.21 -0.77 -8.31
CA LEU A 205 14.82 -1.03 -9.60
C LEU A 205 16.34 -1.31 -9.49
N GLU A 206 17.03 -0.67 -8.55
CA GLU A 206 18.48 -0.73 -8.41
C GLU A 206 18.98 -1.78 -7.41
N SER A 207 18.24 -2.03 -6.32
CA SER A 207 18.78 -2.70 -5.12
C SER A 207 18.54 -4.21 -5.06
N ARG A 208 17.93 -4.82 -6.09
CA ARG A 208 17.58 -6.27 -6.15
C ARG A 208 16.90 -6.79 -4.88
N VAL A 209 16.07 -5.97 -4.24
CA VAL A 209 15.41 -6.31 -2.98
C VAL A 209 14.14 -7.10 -3.25
N MET A 210 13.94 -8.17 -2.47
CA MET A 210 12.69 -8.91 -2.43
C MET A 210 11.86 -8.40 -1.26
N VAL A 211 10.62 -8.00 -1.53
CA VAL A 211 9.65 -7.52 -0.55
C VAL A 211 8.58 -8.59 -0.37
N ASP A 212 8.48 -9.12 0.85
CA ASP A 212 7.38 -9.99 1.21
C ASP A 212 6.07 -9.16 1.27
N GLY A 213 5.17 -9.44 0.32
CA GLY A 213 3.90 -8.74 0.22
C GLY A 213 2.99 -8.93 1.44
N GLU A 214 3.09 -10.06 2.14
CA GLU A 214 2.31 -10.32 3.36
C GLU A 214 2.88 -9.56 4.55
N GLN A 215 4.21 -9.52 4.68
CA GLN A 215 4.88 -8.70 5.69
C GLN A 215 4.60 -7.21 5.49
N LEU A 216 4.65 -6.74 4.23
CA LEU A 216 4.28 -5.37 3.88
C LEU A 216 2.83 -5.08 4.24
N ARG A 217 1.91 -5.99 3.90
CA ARG A 217 0.49 -5.86 4.24
C ARG A 217 0.28 -5.77 5.75
N GLN A 218 0.92 -6.65 6.52
CA GLN A 218 0.83 -6.65 7.97
C GLN A 218 1.37 -5.34 8.56
N SER A 219 2.54 -4.90 8.12
CA SER A 219 3.15 -3.64 8.55
C SER A 219 2.26 -2.44 8.23
N CYS A 220 1.71 -2.37 7.02
CA CYS A 220 0.75 -1.34 6.62
C CYS A 220 -0.50 -1.36 7.50
N TRP A 221 -1.05 -2.55 7.79
CA TRP A 221 -2.22 -2.69 8.65
C TRP A 221 -1.93 -2.16 10.05
N GLU A 222 -0.78 -2.50 10.63
CA GLU A 222 -0.38 -2.03 11.95
C GLU A 222 -0.20 -0.52 12.00
N VAL A 223 0.47 0.06 10.99
CA VAL A 223 0.63 1.51 10.89
C VAL A 223 -0.72 2.20 10.78
N LEU A 224 -1.61 1.75 9.89
CA LEU A 224 -2.94 2.34 9.74
C LEU A 224 -3.77 2.22 11.02
N HIS A 225 -3.71 1.06 11.67
CA HIS A 225 -4.38 0.85 12.94
C HIS A 225 -3.89 1.87 13.99
N ASN A 226 -2.58 2.07 14.10
CA ASN A 226 -1.97 2.96 15.10
C ASN A 226 -2.08 4.45 14.71
N ALA A 227 -2.17 4.76 13.42
CA ALA A 227 -2.38 6.11 12.89
C ALA A 227 -3.83 6.62 13.07
N GLY A 228 -4.69 5.84 13.73
CA GLY A 228 -6.04 6.24 14.07
C GLY A 228 -7.08 5.93 12.98
N PHE A 229 -6.84 4.90 12.18
CA PHE A 229 -7.82 4.37 11.23
C PHE A 229 -8.56 3.12 11.76
N ALA A 230 -8.43 2.80 13.05
CA ALA A 230 -9.03 1.60 13.62
C ALA A 230 -10.58 1.67 13.68
N HIS A 231 -11.25 0.57 13.36
CA HIS A 231 -12.68 0.38 13.55
C HIS A 231 -12.93 -0.86 14.41
N GLY A 232 -12.71 -0.72 15.72
CA GLY A 232 -12.74 -1.84 16.66
C GLY A 232 -11.36 -2.46 16.85
N ARG A 233 -11.29 -3.75 17.20
CA ARG A 233 -10.02 -4.45 17.47
C ARG A 233 -9.34 -4.97 16.21
N ASP A 234 -10.11 -5.51 15.27
CA ASP A 234 -9.58 -6.31 14.15
C ASP A 234 -10.01 -5.75 12.78
N ALA A 235 -10.43 -4.49 12.72
CA ALA A 235 -10.89 -3.87 11.49
C ALA A 235 -10.41 -2.42 11.36
N LEU A 236 -10.33 -1.95 10.12
CA LEU A 236 -10.00 -0.57 9.75
C LEU A 236 -11.25 0.15 9.25
N SER A 237 -11.32 1.45 9.52
CA SER A 237 -12.31 2.36 8.94
C SER A 237 -11.95 2.63 7.48
N ILE A 238 -12.39 1.73 6.59
CA ILE A 238 -12.04 1.75 5.17
C ILE A 238 -12.35 3.11 4.51
N GLY A 239 -13.50 3.73 4.84
CA GLY A 239 -13.85 5.04 4.27
C GLY A 239 -12.78 6.10 4.57
N ARG A 240 -12.33 6.18 5.83
CA ARG A 240 -11.30 7.14 6.25
C ARG A 240 -9.92 6.82 5.66
N VAL A 241 -9.57 5.53 5.55
CA VAL A 241 -8.32 5.13 4.89
C VAL A 241 -8.32 5.58 3.44
N LEU A 242 -9.42 5.38 2.72
CA LEU A 242 -9.53 5.79 1.31
C LEU A 242 -9.50 7.31 1.16
N GLU A 243 -10.23 8.05 1.99
CA GLU A 243 -10.20 9.52 2.01
C GLU A 243 -8.77 10.05 2.23
N ALA A 244 -8.07 9.53 3.24
CA ALA A 244 -6.69 9.92 3.54
C ALA A 244 -5.72 9.51 2.42
N PHE A 245 -5.87 8.32 1.85
CA PHE A 245 -5.04 7.83 0.75
C PHE A 245 -5.23 8.68 -0.52
N ILE A 246 -6.47 9.04 -0.86
CA ILE A 246 -6.78 9.91 -1.98
C ILE A 246 -6.25 11.32 -1.73
N ALA A 247 -6.42 11.88 -0.53
CA ALA A 247 -5.90 13.19 -0.17
C ALA A 247 -4.36 13.24 -0.27
N PHE A 248 -3.69 12.17 0.18
CA PHE A 248 -2.24 12.04 0.20
C PHE A 248 -1.60 12.05 -1.20
N TYR A 249 -2.23 11.38 -2.17
CA TYR A 249 -1.72 11.25 -3.54
C TYR A 249 -2.35 12.22 -4.54
N GLY A 250 -3.58 12.67 -4.29
CA GLY A 250 -4.39 13.46 -5.20
C GLY A 250 -5.17 12.60 -6.21
N ASN A 251 -6.41 13.03 -6.48
CA ASN A 251 -7.33 12.33 -7.40
C ASN A 251 -6.73 12.13 -8.80
N ARG A 252 -6.19 13.21 -9.39
CA ARG A 252 -5.67 13.22 -10.75
C ARG A 252 -4.49 12.28 -10.94
N TYR A 253 -3.59 12.19 -9.95
CA TYR A 253 -2.48 11.24 -10.00
C TYR A 253 -2.98 9.80 -9.99
N LEU A 254 -3.88 9.46 -9.06
CA LEU A 254 -4.41 8.11 -8.94
C LEU A 254 -5.20 7.68 -10.19
N GLU A 255 -5.91 8.61 -10.84
CA GLU A 255 -6.54 8.37 -12.15
C GLU A 255 -5.51 8.15 -13.25
N MET A 256 -4.46 8.98 -13.31
CA MET A 256 -3.40 8.87 -14.33
C MET A 256 -2.65 7.53 -14.29
N VAL A 257 -2.52 6.94 -13.09
CA VAL A 257 -1.88 5.63 -12.90
C VAL A 257 -2.87 4.47 -12.84
N ASP A 258 -4.15 4.71 -13.14
CA ASP A 258 -5.24 3.73 -13.15
C ASP A 258 -5.43 2.99 -11.80
N LEU A 259 -5.17 3.68 -10.69
CA LEU A 259 -5.31 3.15 -9.32
C LEU A 259 -6.26 3.97 -8.44
N TYR A 260 -7.13 4.78 -9.02
CA TYR A 260 -8.18 5.47 -8.29
C TYR A 260 -9.18 4.48 -7.66
N PRO A 261 -9.34 4.46 -6.32
CA PRO A 261 -10.21 3.49 -5.65
C PRO A 261 -11.69 3.91 -5.71
N ALA A 262 -12.29 3.83 -6.91
CA ALA A 262 -13.63 4.36 -7.19
C ALA A 262 -14.78 3.71 -6.39
N THR A 263 -14.65 2.45 -5.99
CA THR A 263 -15.73 1.68 -5.35
C THR A 263 -15.38 1.28 -3.92
N ARG A 264 -16.39 0.91 -3.13
CA ARG A 264 -16.18 0.35 -1.77
C ARG A 264 -15.41 -0.98 -1.76
N GLN A 265 -15.40 -1.70 -2.88
CA GLN A 265 -14.61 -2.92 -3.08
C GLN A 265 -13.49 -2.61 -4.07
N ASN A 266 -12.41 -2.02 -3.57
CA ASN A 266 -11.27 -1.61 -4.38
C ASN A 266 -9.98 -2.36 -4.01
N TRP A 267 -8.93 -2.13 -4.79
CA TRP A 267 -7.63 -2.79 -4.63
C TRP A 267 -6.97 -2.50 -3.27
N VAL A 268 -7.14 -1.30 -2.69
CA VAL A 268 -6.61 -0.94 -1.36
C VAL A 268 -7.23 -1.84 -0.31
N VAL A 269 -8.56 -1.96 -0.33
CA VAL A 269 -9.32 -2.82 0.58
C VAL A 269 -8.96 -4.29 0.40
N ALA A 270 -8.88 -4.75 -0.85
CA ALA A 270 -8.57 -6.13 -1.17
C ALA A 270 -7.17 -6.53 -0.70
N ARG A 271 -6.17 -5.64 -0.86
CA ARG A 271 -4.80 -5.88 -0.38
C ARG A 271 -4.71 -5.84 1.13
N LEU A 272 -5.25 -4.82 1.79
CA LEU A 272 -5.21 -4.74 3.27
C LEU A 272 -5.92 -5.94 3.93
N ALA A 273 -7.02 -6.42 3.33
CA ALA A 273 -7.77 -7.58 3.81
C ALA A 273 -7.14 -8.94 3.44
N GLY A 274 -6.00 -8.98 2.74
CA GLY A 274 -5.36 -10.22 2.30
C GLY A 274 -6.12 -10.99 1.21
N ARG A 275 -7.13 -10.36 0.58
CA ARG A 275 -7.98 -10.98 -0.44
C ARG A 275 -7.35 -10.96 -1.84
N GLN A 276 -6.40 -10.07 -2.08
CA GLN A 276 -5.65 -9.98 -3.33
C GLN A 276 -4.16 -10.14 -3.07
N ARG A 277 -3.54 -11.14 -3.71
CA ARG A 277 -2.09 -11.37 -3.64
C ARG A 277 -1.32 -10.28 -4.38
N ALA A 278 -0.09 -10.02 -3.92
CA ALA A 278 0.80 -8.91 -4.27
C ALA A 278 1.38 -8.98 -5.71
N CYS A 279 0.55 -9.21 -6.72
CA CYS A 279 1.03 -9.45 -8.09
C CYS A 279 1.48 -8.17 -8.82
N CYS A 280 0.90 -7.00 -8.53
CA CYS A 280 1.30 -5.74 -9.17
C CYS A 280 2.18 -4.90 -8.23
N ALA A 281 3.32 -4.44 -8.73
CA ALA A 281 4.34 -3.71 -7.96
C ALA A 281 3.88 -2.31 -7.49
N LEU A 282 3.38 -1.47 -8.39
CA LEU A 282 2.99 -0.09 -8.05
C LEU A 282 2.01 0.02 -6.88
N PRO A 283 0.90 -0.74 -6.81
CA PRO A 283 0.02 -0.68 -5.64
C PRO A 283 0.71 -0.97 -4.30
N ASN A 284 1.73 -1.84 -4.28
CA ASN A 284 2.53 -2.08 -3.07
C ASN A 284 3.42 -0.88 -2.75
N VAL A 285 4.04 -0.27 -3.77
CA VAL A 285 4.85 0.96 -3.60
C VAL A 285 3.98 2.08 -3.01
N LEU A 286 2.76 2.28 -3.53
CA LEU A 286 1.84 3.29 -2.99
C LEU A 286 1.44 2.98 -1.54
N LEU A 287 1.15 1.73 -1.21
CA LEU A 287 0.84 1.37 0.18
C LEU A 287 2.05 1.59 1.10
N ALA A 288 3.24 1.20 0.66
CA ALA A 288 4.48 1.34 1.43
C ALA A 288 4.83 2.81 1.67
N VAL A 289 4.74 3.67 0.66
CA VAL A 289 5.03 5.10 0.80
C VAL A 289 3.99 5.80 1.67
N PHE A 290 2.70 5.51 1.48
CA PHE A 290 1.63 6.06 2.31
C PHE A 290 1.79 5.66 3.78
N CYS A 291 1.94 4.37 4.06
CA CYS A 291 2.09 3.89 5.43
C CYS A 291 3.44 4.33 6.03
N GLY A 292 4.52 4.33 5.26
CA GLY A 292 5.82 4.84 5.71
C GLY A 292 5.76 6.31 6.13
N SER A 293 5.02 7.14 5.38
CA SER A 293 4.78 8.53 5.76
C SER A 293 3.99 8.66 7.05
N LEU A 294 2.91 7.88 7.22
CA LEU A 294 2.14 7.85 8.47
C LEU A 294 3.00 7.41 9.65
N ALA A 295 3.80 6.36 9.49
CA ALA A 295 4.70 5.87 10.52
C ALA A 295 5.75 6.92 10.93
N SER A 296 6.26 7.69 9.97
CA SER A 296 7.22 8.78 10.23
C SER A 296 6.56 9.98 10.92
N GLN A 297 5.31 10.30 10.59
CA GLN A 297 4.53 11.34 11.28
C GLN A 297 4.12 10.90 12.69
N MET A 298 3.97 9.60 12.93
CA MET A 298 3.68 9.06 14.25
C MET A 298 4.85 9.18 15.24
N SER A 299 6.10 9.34 14.77
CA SER A 299 7.25 9.55 15.65
C SER A 299 7.41 11.00 16.11
N VAL A 300 6.55 11.92 15.65
CA VAL A 300 6.64 13.35 15.93
C VAL A 300 5.24 13.84 16.34
N ASP A 301 5.01 13.94 17.65
CA ASP A 301 3.90 14.67 18.29
C ASP A 301 2.47 14.34 17.85
N GLY A 302 1.76 13.59 18.69
CA GLY A 302 0.30 13.63 18.66
C GLY A 302 -0.33 12.49 19.45
N TRP A 303 -0.87 12.86 20.60
CA TRP A 303 -1.93 12.20 21.35
C TRP A 303 -3.01 11.45 20.51
N PRO A 304 -3.79 10.49 21.07
CA PRO A 304 -3.63 9.77 22.35
C PRO A 304 -2.76 8.53 22.30
N PHE A 305 -2.14 8.21 23.45
CA PHE A 305 -1.41 6.97 23.66
C PHE A 305 -2.21 5.96 24.50
N CYS A 306 -1.87 4.69 24.36
CA CYS A 306 -2.42 3.61 25.17
C CYS A 306 -1.79 3.64 26.58
N PRO A 307 -2.57 3.77 27.66
CA PRO A 307 -2.06 3.77 29.03
C PRO A 307 -1.66 2.36 29.54
N ASN A 308 -1.67 1.33 28.68
CA ASN A 308 -1.34 -0.03 29.07
C ASN A 308 0.18 -0.22 29.23
N ALA A 309 0.68 -0.12 30.46
CA ALA A 309 2.08 -0.37 30.80
C ALA A 309 2.54 -1.83 30.60
N LEU A 310 1.61 -2.79 30.53
CA LEU A 310 1.91 -4.22 30.39
C LEU A 310 1.79 -4.72 28.94
N ALA A 311 1.54 -3.84 27.97
CA ALA A 311 1.45 -4.22 26.56
C ALA A 311 2.83 -4.29 25.89
N ALA A 312 2.98 -5.25 24.97
CA ALA A 312 4.19 -5.40 24.15
C ALA A 312 4.50 -4.19 23.25
N HIS A 313 3.53 -3.31 22.99
CA HIS A 313 3.71 -2.13 22.14
C HIS A 313 4.33 -0.91 22.86
N GLY A 314 4.63 -1.00 24.17
CA GLY A 314 5.19 0.09 24.97
C GLY A 314 4.21 1.24 25.27
N SER A 315 4.68 2.27 25.99
CA SER A 315 3.88 3.39 26.50
C SER A 315 3.49 4.43 25.44
N CYS A 316 4.20 4.50 24.30
CA CYS A 316 4.00 5.49 23.24
C CYS A 316 3.09 5.00 22.10
N HIS A 317 2.28 3.96 22.35
CA HIS A 317 1.43 3.40 21.31
C HIS A 317 0.20 4.27 21.04
N LYS A 318 0.19 4.97 19.90
CA LYS A 318 -0.89 5.86 19.50
C LYS A 318 -2.18 5.08 19.21
N VAL A 319 -3.30 5.64 19.65
CA VAL A 319 -4.64 5.08 19.52
C VAL A 319 -5.59 6.13 18.96
N GLU A 320 -6.64 5.70 18.27
CA GLU A 320 -7.71 6.63 17.91
C GLU A 320 -8.59 6.94 19.12
N ALA A 321 -8.87 8.23 19.35
CA ALA A 321 -9.87 8.70 20.27
C ALA A 321 -11.09 9.25 19.51
N ARG A 322 -12.30 8.83 19.92
CA ARG A 322 -13.56 9.33 19.38
C ARG A 322 -14.28 10.19 20.40
N GLU A 323 -14.71 11.38 20.02
CA GLU A 323 -15.52 12.23 20.87
C GLU A 323 -16.91 11.60 21.11
N ALA A 324 -17.29 11.42 22.36
CA ALA A 324 -18.58 10.88 22.78
C ALA A 324 -19.57 11.96 23.26
N GLY A 325 -19.23 13.24 23.07
CA GLY A 325 -19.95 14.41 23.53
C GLY A 325 -19.50 14.89 24.91
N ASN A 326 -19.77 16.16 25.22
CA ASN A 326 -19.36 16.86 26.45
C ASN A 326 -17.83 16.83 26.71
N GLY A 327 -17.01 16.88 25.66
CA GLY A 327 -15.54 16.88 25.78
C GLY A 327 -14.91 15.56 26.20
N ARG A 328 -15.68 14.46 26.29
CA ARG A 328 -15.16 13.12 26.60
C ARG A 328 -14.76 12.37 25.34
N TYR A 329 -13.62 11.70 25.40
CA TYR A 329 -13.09 10.91 24.28
C TYR A 329 -12.91 9.45 24.66
N TYR A 330 -13.38 8.52 23.83
CA TYR A 330 -13.16 7.08 24.03
C TYR A 330 -12.14 6.55 23.05
N ALA A 331 -11.20 5.74 23.56
CA ALA A 331 -10.17 5.09 22.77
C ALA A 331 -10.12 3.59 23.03
N HIS A 332 -9.69 2.85 22.00
CA HIS A 332 -9.51 1.40 22.06
C HIS A 332 -8.14 1.04 21.45
N CYS A 333 -7.40 0.19 22.15
CA CYS A 333 -6.09 -0.28 21.72
C CYS A 333 -6.12 -1.77 21.30
N ARG A 334 -5.27 -2.15 20.34
CA ARG A 334 -5.08 -3.56 19.91
C ARG A 334 -4.67 -4.50 21.04
N CYS A 335 -4.04 -4.01 22.11
CA CYS A 335 -3.72 -4.84 23.28
C CYS A 335 -4.97 -5.22 24.12
N GLY A 336 -6.16 -4.80 23.70
CA GLY A 336 -7.43 -5.04 24.38
C GLY A 336 -7.78 -3.99 25.43
N HIS A 337 -6.94 -2.96 25.62
CA HIS A 337 -7.28 -1.82 26.48
C HIS A 337 -8.38 -0.96 25.87
N SER A 338 -9.29 -0.50 26.71
CA SER A 338 -10.23 0.57 26.38
C SER A 338 -10.23 1.59 27.50
N PHE A 339 -10.25 2.86 27.15
CA PHE A 339 -10.15 3.96 28.11
C PHE A 339 -10.89 5.18 27.58
N ALA A 340 -11.26 6.06 28.49
CA ALA A 340 -11.90 7.33 28.20
C ALA A 340 -11.06 8.48 28.76
N TYR A 341 -10.91 9.56 28.02
CA TYR A 341 -10.36 10.81 28.52
C TYR A 341 -11.51 11.70 28.97
N ARG A 342 -11.34 12.30 30.15
CA ARG A 342 -12.38 13.09 30.80
C ARG A 342 -12.56 14.46 30.13
N ALA A 343 -11.45 15.04 29.67
CA ALA A 343 -11.39 16.28 28.90
C ALA A 343 -10.08 16.33 28.08
N VAL A 344 -9.97 17.32 27.18
CA VAL A 344 -8.72 17.74 26.53
C VAL A 344 -8.47 19.20 26.94
N ASP A 345 -7.33 19.48 27.56
CA ASP A 345 -6.94 20.82 28.01
C ASP A 345 -5.61 21.20 27.34
N GLY A 346 -5.54 22.36 26.70
CA GLY A 346 -4.35 22.81 25.98
C GLY A 346 -3.85 21.92 24.83
N GLY A 347 -4.63 20.91 24.40
CA GLY A 347 -4.22 19.89 23.43
C GLY A 347 -3.79 18.55 24.04
N ASP A 348 -3.73 18.47 25.38
CA ASP A 348 -3.37 17.26 26.13
C ASP A 348 -4.59 16.62 26.80
N PRO A 349 -4.63 15.28 26.89
CA PRO A 349 -5.70 14.58 27.59
C PRO A 349 -5.60 14.76 29.09
N VAL A 350 -6.72 14.99 29.73
CA VAL A 350 -6.81 14.97 31.19
C VAL A 350 -7.70 13.81 31.64
N GLY A 351 -7.16 13.01 32.56
CA GLY A 351 -7.89 11.95 33.26
C GLY A 351 -8.24 10.74 32.39
N ALA A 352 -7.23 9.94 32.03
CA ALA A 352 -7.44 8.65 31.36
C ALA A 352 -8.10 7.64 32.33
N GLU A 353 -9.36 7.32 32.10
CA GLU A 353 -10.12 6.33 32.85
C GLU A 353 -10.19 5.01 32.09
N VAL A 354 -9.49 4.00 32.60
CA VAL A 354 -9.51 2.66 31.98
C VAL A 354 -10.87 2.00 32.20
N THR A 355 -11.55 1.72 31.11
CA THR A 355 -12.86 1.04 31.11
C THR A 355 -12.73 -0.47 30.92
N VAL A 356 -11.68 -0.91 30.19
CA VAL A 356 -11.32 -2.31 30.01
C VAL A 356 -9.81 -2.44 30.04
N TYR A 357 -9.32 -3.30 30.91
CA TYR A 357 -7.91 -3.69 30.96
C TYR A 357 -7.64 -4.78 29.93
N GLY A 358 -6.55 -4.60 29.20
CA GLY A 358 -6.05 -5.52 28.18
C GLY A 358 -5.49 -6.81 28.76
N GLN A 359 -5.15 -7.74 27.86
CA GLN A 359 -4.82 -9.13 28.20
C GLN A 359 -3.64 -9.26 29.18
N GLY A 360 -2.60 -8.44 29.02
CA GLY A 360 -1.42 -8.50 29.90
C GLY A 360 -1.72 -8.29 31.39
N TYR A 361 -2.76 -7.53 31.74
CA TYR A 361 -3.18 -7.37 33.14
C TYR A 361 -3.81 -8.65 33.70
N ALA A 362 -4.62 -9.34 32.90
CA ALA A 362 -5.24 -10.61 33.32
C ALA A 362 -4.18 -11.71 33.46
N GLU A 363 -3.22 -11.77 32.54
CA GLU A 363 -2.10 -12.73 32.60
C GLU A 363 -1.23 -12.48 33.83
N ARG A 364 -0.84 -11.22 34.06
CA ARG A 364 -0.03 -10.84 35.23
C ARG A 364 -0.77 -11.09 36.55
N ALA A 365 -2.05 -10.76 36.63
CA ALA A 365 -2.86 -11.03 37.82
C ALA A 365 -2.97 -12.53 38.13
N ASN A 366 -3.19 -13.36 37.11
CA ASN A 366 -3.25 -14.80 37.27
C ASN A 366 -1.89 -15.41 37.66
N ALA A 367 -0.79 -14.92 37.09
CA ALA A 367 0.56 -15.36 37.45
C ALA A 367 0.88 -15.05 38.94
N LEU A 368 0.57 -13.84 39.41
CA LEU A 368 0.78 -13.45 40.81
C LEU A 368 -0.11 -14.24 41.77
N PHE A 369 -1.36 -14.51 41.38
CA PHE A 369 -2.25 -15.33 42.19
C PHE A 369 -1.80 -16.79 42.26
N GLY A 370 -1.36 -17.36 41.13
CA GLY A 370 -0.75 -18.69 41.08
C GLY A 370 0.51 -18.80 41.94
N ALA A 371 1.25 -17.71 42.10
CA ALA A 371 2.38 -17.59 43.03
C ALA A 371 1.97 -17.32 44.51
N GLY A 372 0.69 -17.45 44.85
CA GLY A 372 0.19 -17.34 46.22
C GLY A 372 0.03 -15.91 46.75
N ARG A 373 0.08 -14.88 45.88
CA ARG A 373 -0.13 -13.50 46.32
C ARG A 373 -1.61 -13.21 46.57
N SER A 374 -1.89 -12.44 47.63
CA SER A 374 -3.26 -12.03 47.96
C SER A 374 -3.84 -11.06 46.93
N VAL A 375 -5.17 -11.03 46.81
CA VAL A 375 -5.86 -10.08 45.90
C VAL A 375 -5.49 -8.62 46.21
N ALA A 376 -5.30 -8.26 47.47
CA ALA A 376 -4.87 -6.93 47.88
C ALA A 376 -3.43 -6.62 47.47
N HIS A 377 -2.55 -7.63 47.43
CA HIS A 377 -1.20 -7.47 46.88
C HIS A 377 -1.24 -7.28 45.36
N ILE A 378 -2.02 -8.09 44.64
CA ILE A 378 -2.20 -7.99 43.19
C ILE A 378 -2.80 -6.65 42.78
N ALA A 379 -3.77 -6.15 43.54
CA ALA A 379 -4.38 -4.84 43.32
C ALA A 379 -3.35 -3.71 43.45
N ARG A 380 -2.47 -3.77 44.45
CA ARG A 380 -1.38 -2.80 44.62
C ARG A 380 -0.31 -2.90 43.52
N ASP A 381 0.11 -4.11 43.17
CA ASP A 381 1.14 -4.36 42.14
C ASP A 381 0.69 -3.82 40.77
N LEU A 382 -0.57 -4.07 40.41
CA LEU A 382 -1.13 -3.67 39.12
C LEU A 382 -1.81 -2.30 39.14
N GLN A 383 -1.79 -1.59 40.27
CA GLN A 383 -2.48 -0.30 40.46
C GLN A 383 -3.99 -0.36 40.10
N LEU A 384 -4.66 -1.44 40.52
CA LEU A 384 -6.08 -1.70 40.28
C LEU A 384 -6.89 -1.57 41.58
N SER A 385 -8.21 -1.41 41.44
CA SER A 385 -9.10 -1.65 42.58
C SER A 385 -9.08 -3.14 42.98
N GLU A 386 -9.21 -3.43 44.28
CA GLU A 386 -9.30 -4.83 44.75
C GLU A 386 -10.45 -5.61 44.11
N THR A 387 -11.57 -4.93 43.80
CA THR A 387 -12.70 -5.50 43.08
C THR A 387 -12.31 -5.95 41.66
N THR A 388 -11.48 -5.16 40.97
CA THR A 388 -11.01 -5.45 39.61
C THR A 388 -9.98 -6.57 39.63
N ALA A 389 -9.01 -6.53 40.55
CA ALA A 389 -8.04 -7.61 40.76
C ALA A 389 -8.73 -8.94 41.09
N ARG A 390 -9.72 -8.92 42.00
CA ARG A 390 -10.55 -10.09 42.35
C ARG A 390 -11.27 -10.64 41.12
N ARG A 391 -11.79 -9.77 40.26
CA ARG A 391 -12.49 -10.17 39.02
C ARG A 391 -11.54 -10.81 38.01
N MET A 392 -10.31 -10.29 37.87
CA MET A 392 -9.31 -10.80 36.93
C MET A 392 -8.78 -12.18 37.33
N VAL A 393 -8.68 -12.44 38.63
CA VAL A 393 -8.17 -13.70 39.19
C VAL A 393 -9.25 -14.78 39.28
N ARG A 394 -10.51 -14.40 39.53
CA ARG A 394 -11.63 -15.37 39.64
C ARG A 394 -12.19 -15.82 38.29
N ARG A 395 -11.95 -15.04 37.24
CA ARG A 395 -12.28 -15.42 35.87
C ARG A 395 -11.06 -16.12 35.30
N GLN A 396 -11.21 -17.35 34.79
CA GLN A 396 -10.18 -17.92 33.92
C GLN A 396 -9.90 -16.90 32.80
N VAL A 397 -8.67 -16.83 32.27
CA VAL A 397 -8.27 -15.81 31.28
C VAL A 397 -9.26 -15.72 30.09
N SER A 398 -9.93 -16.83 29.78
CA SER A 398 -11.05 -16.95 28.83
C SER A 398 -12.29 -16.11 29.15
N ASP A 399 -12.59 -15.86 30.43
CA ASP A 399 -13.80 -15.20 30.94
C ASP A 399 -13.59 -13.71 31.31
N ALA A 400 -12.33 -13.27 31.48
CA ALA A 400 -11.97 -11.87 31.68
C ALA A 400 -12.16 -11.04 30.39
N LEU A 401 -12.10 -11.70 29.26
CA LEU A 401 -12.60 -11.21 27.98
C LEU A 401 -14.11 -11.47 27.93
N PRO A 402 -14.93 -10.56 27.36
CA PRO A 402 -16.06 -11.09 26.62
C PRO A 402 -15.49 -11.98 25.52
N SER A 403 -15.43 -13.28 25.77
CA SER A 403 -15.54 -14.26 24.71
C SER A 403 -16.86 -13.96 24.00
N ARG A 404 -16.76 -13.52 22.76
CA ARG A 404 -17.70 -13.82 21.69
C ARG A 404 -17.10 -13.27 20.40
N THR A 405 -16.24 -14.10 19.81
CA THR A 405 -16.06 -14.49 18.40
C THR A 405 -16.83 -13.80 17.26
N ASP A 406 -17.72 -12.86 17.52
CA ASP A 406 -18.49 -12.15 16.52
C ASP A 406 -17.71 -10.89 16.10
N SER A 407 -17.17 -10.89 14.89
CA SER A 407 -16.78 -9.68 14.16
C SER A 407 -17.87 -8.62 14.22
N ALA A 408 -17.54 -7.34 14.01
CA ALA A 408 -18.54 -6.26 13.97
C ALA A 408 -19.70 -6.58 13.00
N ALA A 409 -19.44 -7.32 11.93
CA ALA A 409 -20.44 -7.82 10.99
C ALA A 409 -21.38 -8.88 11.61
N GLN A 410 -20.84 -9.82 12.39
CA GLN A 410 -21.63 -10.84 13.09
C GLN A 410 -22.47 -10.23 14.23
N LEU A 411 -21.90 -9.29 15.00
CA LEU A 411 -22.64 -8.53 16.02
C LEU A 411 -23.80 -7.75 15.40
N ARG A 412 -23.56 -7.08 14.27
CA ARG A 412 -24.59 -6.40 13.48
C ARG A 412 -25.68 -7.38 13.01
N ALA A 413 -25.29 -8.49 12.37
CA ALA A 413 -26.24 -9.48 11.86
C ALA A 413 -27.08 -10.13 12.98
N ARG A 414 -26.47 -10.37 14.15
CA ARG A 414 -27.16 -10.88 15.33
C ARG A 414 -28.10 -9.82 15.91
N TRP A 415 -27.67 -8.57 15.99
CA TRP A 415 -28.51 -7.47 16.47
C TRP A 415 -29.73 -7.24 15.58
N CYS A 416 -29.55 -7.20 14.26
CA CYS A 416 -30.67 -7.06 13.32
C CYS A 416 -31.70 -8.18 13.49
N ARG A 417 -31.26 -9.42 13.75
CA ARG A 417 -32.16 -10.54 14.07
C ARG A 417 -32.93 -10.34 15.38
N VAL A 418 -32.26 -9.88 16.43
CA VAL A 418 -32.90 -9.61 17.74
C VAL A 418 -33.89 -8.44 17.64
N VAL A 419 -33.54 -7.36 16.95
CA VAL A 419 -34.46 -6.24 16.71
C VAL A 419 -35.67 -6.69 15.89
N LYS A 420 -35.48 -7.50 14.85
CA LYS A 420 -36.58 -8.06 14.05
C LYS A 420 -37.49 -8.97 14.89
N LYS A 421 -36.92 -9.76 15.80
CA LYS A 421 -37.67 -10.64 16.71
C LYS A 421 -38.52 -9.86 17.72
N HIS A 422 -38.00 -8.77 18.27
CA HIS A 422 -38.66 -8.01 19.33
C HIS A 422 -39.40 -6.75 18.85
N GLY A 423 -39.40 -6.47 17.54
CA GLY A 423 -40.16 -5.38 16.90
C GLY A 423 -39.65 -3.96 17.17
N ALA A 424 -38.88 -3.74 18.24
CA ALA A 424 -38.33 -2.44 18.59
C ALA A 424 -36.95 -2.56 19.23
N VAL A 425 -36.07 -1.60 18.93
CA VAL A 425 -34.71 -1.48 19.49
C VAL A 425 -34.73 -1.45 21.01
N ARG A 426 -35.71 -0.75 21.63
CA ARG A 426 -35.83 -0.66 23.09
C ARG A 426 -36.14 -2.02 23.73
N LEU A 427 -37.01 -2.82 23.11
CA LEU A 427 -37.37 -4.15 23.60
C LEU A 427 -36.24 -5.15 23.38
N ALA A 428 -35.56 -5.09 22.24
CA ALA A 428 -34.35 -5.86 21.97
C ALA A 428 -33.20 -5.55 22.97
N ALA A 429 -33.06 -4.28 23.35
CA ALA A 429 -32.04 -3.85 24.32
C ALA A 429 -32.29 -4.34 25.74
N VAL A 430 -33.56 -4.48 26.13
CA VAL A 430 -33.95 -5.07 27.42
C VAL A 430 -33.78 -6.59 27.40
N ALA A 431 -34.13 -7.25 26.29
CA ALA A 431 -34.05 -8.70 26.15
C ALA A 431 -32.61 -9.23 26.08
N GLU A 432 -31.70 -8.51 25.41
CA GLU A 432 -30.31 -8.92 25.19
C GLU A 432 -29.33 -7.79 25.58
N PRO A 433 -29.21 -7.48 26.90
CA PRO A 433 -28.46 -6.31 27.38
C PRO A 433 -26.95 -6.42 27.11
N GLY A 434 -26.41 -7.63 27.05
CA GLY A 434 -25.01 -7.87 26.68
C GLY A 434 -24.74 -7.57 25.21
N LEU A 435 -25.63 -8.01 24.31
CA LEU A 435 -25.54 -7.75 22.88
C LEU A 435 -25.78 -6.27 22.57
N TRP A 436 -26.73 -5.62 23.26
CA TRP A 436 -26.96 -4.18 23.16
C TRP A 436 -25.72 -3.36 23.48
N LYS A 437 -25.05 -3.68 24.59
CA LYS A 437 -23.78 -3.03 24.97
C LYS A 437 -22.69 -3.29 23.93
N ALA A 438 -22.60 -4.50 23.41
CA ALA A 438 -21.64 -4.84 22.36
C ALA A 438 -21.91 -4.09 21.04
N VAL A 439 -23.16 -3.99 20.60
CA VAL A 439 -23.54 -3.30 19.35
C VAL A 439 -23.37 -1.79 19.47
N ARG A 440 -23.76 -1.19 20.60
CA ARG A 440 -23.46 0.22 20.88
C ARG A 440 -21.97 0.51 20.84
N ARG A 441 -21.14 -0.46 21.23
CA ARG A 441 -19.68 -0.33 21.35
C ARG A 441 -18.93 -0.62 20.04
N TYR A 442 -19.40 -1.58 19.25
CA TYR A 442 -18.67 -2.11 18.09
C TYR A 442 -19.40 -1.94 16.75
N SER A 443 -20.68 -1.55 16.73
CA SER A 443 -21.44 -1.28 15.50
C SER A 443 -22.60 -0.27 15.74
N PRO A 444 -22.31 0.97 16.19
CA PRO A 444 -23.35 1.95 16.55
C PRO A 444 -24.18 2.45 15.36
N GLU A 445 -23.68 2.30 14.13
CA GLU A 445 -24.35 2.73 12.89
C GLU A 445 -25.70 2.00 12.69
N VAL A 446 -25.76 0.73 13.10
CA VAL A 446 -26.97 -0.11 13.06
C VAL A 446 -28.10 0.48 13.91
N LEU A 447 -27.73 1.22 14.95
CA LEU A 447 -28.69 1.88 15.84
C LEU A 447 -29.28 3.14 15.21
N LYS A 448 -28.57 3.75 14.25
CA LYS A 448 -29.07 4.87 13.44
C LYS A 448 -30.01 4.36 12.34
N GLU A 449 -29.70 3.22 11.72
CA GLU A 449 -30.56 2.58 10.70
C GLU A 449 -31.95 2.21 11.25
N HIS A 450 -32.01 1.72 12.49
CA HIS A 450 -33.28 1.39 13.15
C HIS A 450 -34.00 2.56 13.83
N ARG A 451 -33.44 3.78 13.81
CA ARG A 451 -34.16 4.99 14.25
C ARG A 451 -35.19 5.47 13.22
N PHE A 452 -35.06 5.07 11.95
CA PHE A 452 -35.93 5.52 10.85
C PHE A 452 -37.10 4.57 10.52
N THR A 453 -37.17 3.37 11.09
CA THR A 453 -38.32 2.46 10.92
C THR A 453 -39.45 2.80 11.90
N ARG A 454 -39.94 4.04 11.85
CA ARG A 454 -41.08 4.49 12.66
C ARG A 454 -42.09 5.27 11.81
N ALA A 455 -42.48 4.71 10.66
CA ALA A 455 -43.64 5.18 9.89
C ALA A 455 -44.08 4.14 8.84
N ALA A 456 -44.67 3.02 9.27
CA ALA A 456 -45.54 2.20 8.43
C ALA A 456 -46.50 1.40 9.32
N SER A 457 -47.22 2.10 10.19
CA SER A 457 -48.36 1.54 10.91
C SER A 457 -49.60 1.84 10.09
N VAL A 458 -50.06 0.80 9.37
CA VAL A 458 -51.44 0.47 9.00
C VAL A 458 -52.46 1.60 9.21
N LYS A 459 -53.00 2.14 8.11
CA LYS A 459 -54.35 2.72 8.09
C LYS A 459 -55.28 1.76 7.36
N ARG A 460 -56.20 1.20 8.17
CA ARG A 460 -57.39 0.39 7.90
C ARG A 460 -57.20 -0.98 7.29
#